data_AF-A0A2P4YTC8-F1
#
_entry.id   AF-A0A2P4YTC8-F1
#
_cell.length_a   1.000
_cell.length_b   1.000
_cell.length_c   1.000
_cell.angle_alpha   90.00
_cell.angle_beta   90.00
_cell.angle_gamma   90.00
#
_symmetry.space_group_name_H-M   'P 1'
#
loop_
_entity.id
_entity.type
_entity.pdbx_description
1 polymer ?
#
loop_
_entity_poly.entity_id
_entity_poly.type
_entity_poly.pdbx_seq_one_letter_code
_entity_poly.pdbx_strand_id
1 'polypeptide(L)'
;MTAVCEYMTLGMSRHVKHRVKPSGHASAPLQSLPVPAGCWKSMSLDFVFGLPADDKGNTGILVFVCRLSKMVHLAPVRDKVTGKLSV
;
A
#
# COMPACT_ATOMS: atom_id res chain seq x y z
N MET A 1 -15.34 -2.78 -6.27
CA MET A 1 -13.89 -2.47 -6.16
C MET A 1 -13.59 -1.02 -6.57
N THR A 2 -14.12 -0.52 -7.68
CA THR A 2 -13.92 0.88 -8.13
C THR A 2 -14.30 1.93 -7.07
N ALA A 3 -15.47 1.79 -6.45
CA ALA A 3 -15.90 2.71 -5.39
C ALA A 3 -14.93 2.73 -4.18
N VAL A 4 -14.40 1.57 -3.76
CA VAL A 4 -13.40 1.51 -2.66
C VAL A 4 -12.09 2.19 -3.08
N CYS A 5 -11.65 2.01 -4.33
CA CYS A 5 -10.47 2.70 -4.87
C CYS A 5 -10.67 4.23 -4.90
N GLU A 6 -11.87 4.70 -5.28
CA GLU A 6 -12.24 6.12 -5.25
C GLU A 6 -12.29 6.66 -3.80
N TYR A 7 -12.93 5.94 -2.87
CA TYR A 7 -12.95 6.31 -1.44
C TYR A 7 -11.53 6.36 -0.83
N MET A 8 -10.64 5.46 -1.24
CA MET A 8 -9.24 5.42 -0.78
C MET A 8 -8.42 6.58 -1.35
N THR A 9 -8.60 6.90 -2.64
CA THR A 9 -7.91 8.03 -3.31
C THR A 9 -8.35 9.37 -2.72
N LEU A 10 -9.64 9.51 -2.38
CA LEU A 10 -10.20 10.71 -1.74
C LEU A 10 -9.84 10.80 -0.24
N GLY A 11 -9.55 9.68 0.43
CA GLY A 11 -9.25 9.61 1.86
C GLY A 11 -7.77 9.70 2.27
N MET A 12 -6.83 9.58 1.31
CA MET A 12 -5.39 9.67 1.58
C MET A 12 -4.94 11.12 1.83
N SER A 13 -5.14 11.58 3.06
CA SER A 13 -4.51 12.81 3.56
C SER A 13 -2.99 12.59 3.69
N ARG A 14 -2.21 13.36 2.91
CA ARG A 14 -0.78 13.15 2.63
C ARG A 14 0.12 13.31 3.87
N HIS A 15 0.45 12.21 4.54
CA HIS A 15 1.67 12.13 5.37
C HIS A 15 2.61 11.09 4.78
N VAL A 16 3.35 11.50 3.74
CA VAL A 16 4.43 10.68 3.18
C VAL A 16 5.62 10.79 4.13
N LYS A 17 5.89 9.72 4.90
CA LYS A 17 7.11 9.63 5.71
C LYS A 17 8.22 9.08 4.82
N HIS A 18 9.25 9.89 4.55
CA HIS A 18 10.45 9.41 3.88
C HIS A 18 11.25 8.48 4.80
N ARG A 19 11.64 7.31 4.28
CA ARG A 19 12.50 6.36 4.98
C ARG A 19 13.92 6.92 5.04
N VAL A 20 14.32 7.39 6.21
CA VAL A 20 15.72 7.69 6.53
C VAL A 20 16.38 6.40 7.04
N LYS A 21 17.55 6.03 6.51
CA LYS A 21 18.33 4.89 7.03
C LYS A 21 18.92 5.29 8.39
N PRO A 22 18.63 4.60 9.50
CA PRO A 22 19.30 4.88 10.77
C PRO A 22 20.76 4.43 10.67
N SER A 23 21.72 5.32 10.95
CA SER A 23 23.12 4.93 11.17
C SER A 23 23.26 4.21 12.52
N GLY A 24 24.21 3.29 12.61
CA GLY A 24 24.28 2.20 13.59
C GLY A 24 24.49 2.61 15.06
N HIS A 25 23.41 3.02 15.72
CA HIS A 25 23.32 3.07 17.17
C HIS A 25 22.11 2.25 17.64
N ALA A 26 22.22 1.68 18.84
CA ALA A 26 21.35 0.68 19.46
C ALA A 26 19.86 0.79 19.04
N SER A 27 19.27 -0.36 18.68
CA SER A 27 17.86 -0.45 18.27
C SER A 27 16.97 0.21 19.33
N ALA A 28 16.43 1.38 19.01
CA ALA A 28 15.50 2.07 19.89
C ALA A 28 14.24 1.19 20.06
N PRO A 29 13.62 1.16 21.26
CA PRO A 29 12.39 0.41 21.47
C PRO A 29 11.33 0.78 20.43
N LEU A 30 10.83 -0.22 19.70
CA LEU A 30 9.79 0.00 18.69
C LEU A 30 8.51 0.46 19.38
N GLN A 31 8.12 1.72 19.15
CA GLN A 31 6.86 2.24 19.65
C GLN A 31 5.69 1.79 18.77
N SER A 32 4.61 1.32 19.41
CA SER A 32 3.38 0.99 18.72
C SER A 32 2.77 2.24 18.09
N LEU A 33 2.32 2.14 16.84
CA LEU A 33 1.58 3.20 16.18
C LEU A 33 0.25 3.47 16.90
N PRO A 34 -0.18 4.74 17.05
CA PRO A 34 -1.47 5.07 17.64
C PRO A 34 -2.64 4.31 17.00
N VAL A 35 -3.65 4.01 17.82
CA VAL A 35 -4.90 3.41 17.35
C VAL A 35 -5.67 4.47 16.53
N PRO A 36 -6.12 4.15 15.31
CA PRO A 36 -6.85 5.11 14.49
C PRO A 36 -8.24 5.40 15.08
N ALA A 37 -8.67 6.66 15.08
CA ALA A 37 -9.97 7.09 15.60
C ALA A 37 -11.18 6.67 14.74
N GLY A 38 -10.95 6.03 13.59
CA GLY A 38 -12.01 5.59 12.70
C GLY A 38 -11.52 4.61 11.64
N CYS A 39 -12.46 3.88 11.05
CA CYS A 39 -12.16 2.95 9.97
C CYS A 39 -11.56 3.69 8.78
N TRP A 40 -10.61 3.07 8.08
CA TRP A 40 -9.91 3.62 6.91
C TRP A 40 -9.08 4.89 7.16
N LYS A 41 -9.01 5.41 8.39
CA LYS A 41 -8.15 6.56 8.74
C LYS A 41 -6.67 6.22 8.83
N SER A 42 -6.34 4.94 8.97
CA SER A 42 -4.96 4.45 8.92
C SER A 42 -4.93 3.09 8.26
N MET A 43 -4.09 2.96 7.25
CA MET A 43 -4.01 1.78 6.42
C MET A 43 -2.55 1.41 6.20
N SER A 44 -2.27 0.11 6.14
CA SER A 44 -1.02 -0.39 5.60
C SER A 44 -1.23 -0.81 4.15
N LEU A 45 -0.19 -0.61 3.36
CA LEU A 45 -0.14 -0.95 1.96
C LEU A 45 1.05 -1.86 1.74
N ASP A 46 0.86 -2.94 1.00
CA ASP A 46 1.93 -3.86 0.64
C ASP A 46 1.80 -4.31 -0.83
N PHE A 47 2.92 -4.67 -1.44
CA PHE A 47 2.98 -5.15 -2.81
C PHE A 47 3.68 -6.51 -2.85
N VAL A 48 3.02 -7.48 -3.48
CA VAL A 48 3.60 -8.78 -3.79
C VAL A 48 3.78 -8.86 -5.31
N PHE A 49 5.01 -9.07 -5.77
CA PHE A 49 5.35 -9.24 -7.19
C PHE A 49 6.02 -10.60 -7.42
N GLY A 50 6.18 -11.00 -8.69
CA GLY A 50 6.81 -12.27 -9.06
C GLY A 50 5.83 -13.44 -9.09
N LEU A 51 4.53 -13.16 -9.14
CA LEU A 51 3.51 -14.17 -9.36
C LEU A 51 3.43 -14.50 -10.86
N PRO A 52 3.04 -15.74 -11.22
CA PRO A 52 2.67 -16.07 -12.59
C PRO A 52 1.63 -15.07 -13.10
N ALA A 53 1.76 -14.66 -14.37
CA ALA A 53 0.81 -13.77 -14.99
C ALA A 53 -0.58 -14.41 -15.05
N ASP A 54 -1.61 -13.68 -14.64
CA ASP A 54 -3.00 -14.08 -14.92
C ASP A 54 -3.35 -13.86 -16.40
N ASP A 55 -4.56 -14.25 -16.81
CA ASP A 55 -5.06 -14.07 -18.19
C ASP A 55 -5.07 -12.59 -18.65
N LYS A 56 -4.95 -11.66 -17.71
CA LYS A 56 -4.93 -10.20 -17.94
C LYS A 56 -3.52 -9.62 -17.84
N GLY A 57 -2.50 -10.46 -17.68
CA GLY A 57 -1.09 -10.09 -17.59
C GLY A 57 -0.67 -9.47 -16.26
N ASN A 58 -1.46 -9.64 -15.18
CA ASN A 58 -1.10 -9.15 -13.85
C ASN A 58 -0.12 -10.12 -13.20
N THR A 59 1.02 -9.59 -12.74
CA THR A 59 2.14 -10.35 -12.15
C THR A 59 2.33 -10.06 -10.66
N GLY A 60 1.44 -9.27 -10.08
CA GLY A 60 1.47 -8.91 -8.66
C GLY A 60 0.10 -8.62 -8.07
N ILE A 61 0.11 -8.45 -6.75
CA ILE A 61 -1.07 -8.13 -5.94
C ILE A 61 -0.72 -6.92 -5.07
N LEU A 62 -1.58 -5.91 -5.10
CA LEU A 62 -1.59 -4.79 -4.18
C LEU A 62 -2.55 -5.08 -3.03
N VAL A 63 -2.03 -5.02 -1.81
CA VAL A 63 -2.75 -5.31 -0.57
C VAL A 63 -2.98 -4.02 0.20
N PHE A 64 -4.24 -3.73 0.51
CA PHE A 64 -4.62 -2.67 1.42
C PHE A 64 -5.24 -3.25 2.68
N VAL A 65 -4.78 -2.82 3.85
CA VAL A 65 -5.30 -3.29 5.13
C VAL A 65 -5.69 -2.10 6.00
N CYS A 66 -6.94 -2.04 6.43
CA CYS A 66 -7.37 -1.11 7.46
C CYS A 66 -6.80 -1.55 8.82
N ARG A 67 -6.01 -0.69 9.48
CA ARG A 67 -5.38 -1.05 10.76
C ARG A 67 -6.38 -1.26 11.90
N LEU A 68 -7.53 -0.57 11.85
CA LEU A 68 -8.58 -0.64 12.86
C LEU A 68 -9.48 -1.87 12.68
N SER A 69 -10.11 -2.02 11.52
CA SER A 69 -11.08 -3.10 11.27
C SER A 69 -10.45 -4.41 10.80
N LYS A 70 -9.16 -4.41 10.45
CA LYS A 70 -8.46 -5.54 9.81
C LYS A 70 -9.05 -5.96 8.45
N MET A 71 -9.92 -5.14 7.87
CA MET A 71 -10.45 -5.36 6.53
C MET A 71 -9.33 -5.28 5.48
N VAL A 72 -9.30 -6.27 4.57
CA VAL A 72 -8.31 -6.39 3.51
C VAL A 72 -8.95 -6.20 2.15
N HIS A 73 -8.34 -5.39 1.30
CA HIS A 73 -8.66 -5.30 -0.12
C HIS A 73 -7.45 -5.69 -0.96
N LEU A 74 -7.68 -6.59 -1.92
CA LEU A 74 -6.67 -7.06 -2.86
C LEU A 74 -7.00 -6.53 -4.25
N ALA A 75 -6.00 -6.00 -4.95
CA ALA A 75 -6.12 -5.59 -6.34
C ALA A 75 -4.97 -6.23 -7.16
N PRO A 76 -5.28 -6.94 -8.26
CA PRO A 76 -4.23 -7.44 -9.14
C PRO A 76 -3.54 -6.26 -9.86
N VAL A 77 -2.22 -6.33 -9.97
CA VAL A 77 -1.38 -5.29 -10.60
C VAL A 77 -0.38 -5.90 -11.57
N ARG A 78 0.00 -5.13 -12.59
CA ARG A 78 1.08 -5.47 -13.52
C ARG A 78 2.39 -4.88 -12.99
N ASP A 79 3.49 -5.63 -12.98
CA ASP A 79 4.79 -5.06 -12.53
C ASP A 79 5.32 -4.00 -13.51
N LYS A 80 4.92 -4.08 -14.79
CA LYS A 80 5.36 -3.14 -15.83
C LYS A 80 4.19 -2.30 -16.32
N VAL A 81 4.27 -0.99 -16.05
CA VAL A 81 3.60 0.01 -16.89
C VAL A 81 4.51 0.23 -18.08
N THR A 82 4.16 -0.35 -19.23
CA THR A 82 4.77 0.04 -20.51
C THR A 82 4.29 1.45 -20.81
N GLY A 83 4.95 2.45 -20.24
CA GLY A 83 4.76 3.83 -20.69
C GLY A 83 5.16 3.88 -22.16
N LYS A 84 4.25 4.30 -23.04
CA LYS A 84 4.68 4.74 -24.37
C LYS A 84 5.56 5.96 -24.12
N LEU A 85 6.87 5.79 -24.29
CA LEU A 85 7.75 6.92 -24.51
C LEU A 85 7.36 7.48 -25.88
N SER A 86 6.47 8.47 -25.89
CA SER A 86 6.28 9.32 -27.06
C SER A 86 7.53 10.18 -27.15
N VAL A 87 8.49 9.72 -27.96
CA VAL A 87 9.52 10.56 -28.55
C VAL A 87 8.91 11.48 -29.60
#